data_AF-A0A0S9DPG1-F1
#
_entry.id   AF-A0A0S9DPG1-F1
#
_cell.length_a   1.000
_cell.length_b   1.000
_cell.length_c   1.000
_cell.angle_alpha   90.00
_cell.angle_beta   90.00
_cell.angle_gamma   90.00
#
_symmetry.space_group_name_H-M   'P 1'
#
loop_
_entity.id
_entity.type
_entity.pdbx_description
1 polymer ?
#
loop_
_entity_poly.entity_id
_entity_poly.type
_entity_poly.pdbx_seq_one_letter_code
_entity_poly.pdbx_strand_id
1 'polypeptide(L)'
;MVLDELASRIGSKFGRHKTNSTVAEGFLRPGGPKLILAKPNSFMNNSGGPVSQLLNFYSLEPSRLIVVHDELDIPFDTVRLKSGGGPGGHNGIRDIISAAGTPEFIRVRVGVGRPPGRMDAADFVLRDFSGTERQALPNLLVDAADAVEKIADDGLTAAQQQFHSPA
;
A
#
# COMPACT_ATOMS: atom_id res chain seq x y z
N MET A 1 -1.07 -7.22 -5.39
CA MET A 1 -2.16 -7.94 -4.70
C MET A 1 -3.26 -6.98 -4.27
N VAL A 2 -3.09 -6.16 -3.23
CA VAL A 2 -4.15 -5.21 -2.81
C VAL A 2 -4.56 -4.25 -3.94
N LEU A 3 -3.58 -3.73 -4.67
CA LEU A 3 -3.85 -2.87 -5.83
C LEU A 3 -4.59 -3.58 -6.97
N ASP A 4 -4.47 -4.91 -7.09
CA ASP A 4 -5.19 -5.71 -8.09
C ASP A 4 -6.67 -5.85 -7.71
N GLU A 5 -6.94 -6.06 -6.42
CA GLU A 5 -8.29 -6.07 -5.86
C GLU A 5 -8.98 -4.72 -6.10
N LEU A 6 -8.33 -3.61 -5.75
CA LEU A 6 -8.84 -2.25 -6.00
C LEU A 6 -9.10 -1.99 -7.49
N ALA A 7 -8.18 -2.41 -8.38
CA ALA A 7 -8.35 -2.22 -9.81
C ALA A 7 -9.56 -2.99 -10.35
N SER A 8 -9.79 -4.21 -9.85
CA SER A 8 -10.98 -5.01 -10.17
C SER A 8 -12.27 -4.29 -9.78
N ARG A 9 -12.32 -3.74 -8.55
CA ARG A 9 -13.50 -3.04 -8.01
C ARG A 9 -13.88 -1.78 -8.79
N ILE A 10 -12.88 -1.00 -9.23
CA ILE A 10 -13.11 0.20 -10.04
C ILE A 10 -13.28 -0.10 -11.55
N GLY A 11 -13.24 -1.37 -11.96
CA GLY A 11 -13.42 -1.79 -13.34
C GLY A 11 -12.24 -1.43 -14.26
N SER A 12 -11.04 -1.25 -13.70
CA SER A 12 -9.86 -0.78 -14.43
C SER A 12 -8.78 -1.84 -14.55
N LYS A 13 -7.93 -1.71 -15.57
CA LYS A 13 -6.80 -2.60 -15.82
C LYS A 13 -5.50 -1.81 -15.76
N PHE A 14 -4.47 -2.45 -15.20
CA PHE A 14 -3.13 -1.91 -15.16
C PHE A 14 -2.52 -1.85 -16.56
N GLY A 15 -2.09 -0.66 -16.98
CA GLY A 15 -1.40 -0.40 -18.25
C GLY A 15 -0.06 0.28 -18.05
N ARG A 16 0.82 0.18 -19.05
CA ARG A 16 2.14 0.84 -19.01
C ARG A 16 1.98 2.35 -18.91
N HIS A 17 2.73 2.98 -18.02
CA HIS A 17 2.77 4.42 -17.85
C HIS A 17 4.18 4.97 -18.11
N LYS A 18 4.28 6.27 -18.38
CA LYS A 18 5.55 6.95 -18.70
C LYS A 18 6.50 7.11 -17.52
N THR A 19 6.04 6.92 -16.30
CA THR A 19 6.81 7.15 -15.04
C THR A 19 7.43 5.87 -14.47
N ASN A 20 7.92 4.97 -15.34
CA ASN A 20 8.40 3.63 -14.96
C ASN A 20 7.46 2.90 -13.98
N SER A 21 6.16 2.97 -14.26
CA SER A 21 5.12 2.38 -13.43
C SER A 21 4.05 1.75 -14.31
N THR A 22 3.29 0.84 -13.72
CA THR A 22 2.05 0.35 -14.32
C THR A 22 0.89 0.97 -13.54
N VAL A 23 -0.05 1.61 -14.25
CA VAL A 23 -1.09 2.46 -13.66
C VAL A 23 -2.48 1.99 -14.10
N ALA A 24 -3.44 2.06 -13.18
CA ALA A 24 -4.86 1.93 -13.44
C ALA A 24 -5.58 3.13 -12.80
N GLU A 25 -6.55 3.70 -13.49
CA GLU A 25 -7.32 4.86 -13.00
C GLU A 25 -8.80 4.54 -13.04
N GLY A 26 -9.56 5.04 -12.06
CA GLY A 26 -10.99 4.85 -12.01
C GLY A 26 -11.62 5.60 -10.83
N PHE A 27 -12.94 5.59 -10.77
CA PHE A 27 -13.68 6.14 -9.64
C PHE A 27 -14.16 4.98 -8.76
N LEU A 28 -14.11 5.17 -7.43
CA LEU A 28 -14.65 4.16 -6.50
C LEU A 28 -16.14 3.90 -6.72
N ARG A 29 -16.87 4.97 -7.05
CA ARG A 29 -18.30 4.96 -7.37
C ARG A 29 -18.64 6.21 -8.20
N PRO A 30 -19.77 6.25 -8.92
CA PRO A 30 -20.22 7.45 -9.60
C PRO A 30 -20.26 8.66 -8.65
N GLY A 31 -19.52 9.72 -8.98
CA GLY A 31 -19.39 10.93 -8.15
C GLY A 31 -18.48 10.81 -6.91
N GLY A 32 -17.85 9.65 -6.69
CA GLY A 32 -16.91 9.43 -5.60
C GLY A 32 -15.46 9.86 -5.92
N PRO A 33 -14.50 9.56 -5.03
CA PRO A 33 -13.09 9.83 -5.26
C PRO A 33 -12.54 9.12 -6.50
N LYS A 34 -11.70 9.83 -7.27
CA LYS A 34 -10.88 9.22 -8.33
C LYS A 34 -9.64 8.60 -7.71
N LEU A 35 -9.39 7.32 -7.99
CA LEU A 35 -8.16 6.64 -7.63
C LEU A 35 -7.21 6.55 -8.81
N ILE A 36 -5.93 6.73 -8.52
CA ILE A 36 -4.81 6.47 -9.41
C ILE A 36 -3.98 5.38 -8.73
N LEU A 37 -4.20 4.14 -9.16
CA LEU A 37 -3.50 2.98 -8.63
C LEU A 37 -2.21 2.82 -9.42
N ALA A 38 -1.08 2.73 -8.72
CA ALA A 38 0.22 2.63 -9.37
C ALA A 38 1.12 1.57 -8.73
N LYS A 39 1.74 0.76 -9.58
CA LYS A 39 2.78 -0.19 -9.21
C LYS A 39 4.10 0.27 -9.84
N PRO A 40 5.12 0.64 -9.04
CA PRO A 40 6.45 0.91 -9.57
C PRO A 40 7.01 -0.31 -10.31
N ASN A 41 7.55 -0.11 -11.52
CA ASN A 41 8.27 -1.15 -12.26
C ASN A 41 9.77 -1.09 -11.95
N SER A 42 10.10 -0.95 -10.66
CA SER A 42 11.45 -0.86 -10.13
C SER A 42 11.65 -1.93 -9.05
N PHE A 43 12.90 -2.15 -8.64
CA PHE A 43 13.14 -2.87 -7.39
C PHE A 43 12.58 -2.11 -6.20
N MET A 44 12.28 -2.85 -5.12
CA MET A 44 11.64 -2.32 -3.92
C MET A 44 12.44 -1.18 -3.27
N ASN A 45 13.76 -1.27 -3.27
CA ASN A 45 14.65 -0.23 -2.75
C ASN A 45 14.78 1.01 -3.67
N ASN A 46 14.09 1.03 -4.82
CA ASN A 46 14.12 2.10 -5.82
C ASN A 46 12.69 2.61 -6.14
N SER A 47 11.72 2.42 -5.25
CA SER A 47 10.31 2.79 -5.47
C SER A 47 10.03 4.30 -5.44
N GLY A 48 10.91 5.11 -4.83
CA GLY A 48 10.73 6.55 -4.68
C GLY A 48 10.82 7.33 -5.99
N GLY A 49 11.72 6.93 -6.89
CA GLY A 49 11.83 7.54 -8.22
C GLY A 49 10.50 7.49 -9.00
N PRO A 50 9.92 6.30 -9.23
CA PRO A 50 8.62 6.16 -9.87
C PRO A 50 7.48 6.89 -9.14
N VAL A 51 7.45 6.85 -7.79
CA VAL A 51 6.41 7.51 -6.98
C VAL A 51 6.48 9.04 -7.11
N SER A 52 7.66 9.65 -6.99
CA SER A 52 7.82 11.11 -7.15
C SER A 52 7.47 11.57 -8.57
N GLN A 53 7.81 10.79 -9.60
CA GLN A 53 7.42 11.07 -10.98
C GLN A 53 5.89 11.04 -11.17
N LEU A 54 5.19 10.11 -10.51
CA LEU A 54 3.73 10.03 -10.53
C LEU A 54 3.09 11.24 -9.85
N LEU A 55 3.56 11.61 -8.66
CA LEU A 55 3.09 12.79 -7.93
C LEU A 55 3.22 14.06 -8.81
N ASN A 56 4.39 14.26 -9.41
CA ASN A 56 4.63 15.38 -10.31
C ASN A 56 3.73 15.31 -11.56
N PHE A 57 3.59 14.13 -12.17
CA PHE A 57 2.81 13.99 -13.40
C PHE A 57 1.32 14.33 -13.19
N TYR A 58 0.74 13.89 -12.09
CA TYR A 58 -0.66 14.18 -11.75
C TYR A 58 -0.84 15.48 -10.94
N SER A 59 0.24 16.22 -10.67
CA SER A 59 0.22 17.44 -9.85
C SER A 59 -0.41 17.21 -8.47
N LEU A 60 0.03 16.13 -7.81
CA LEU A 60 -0.45 15.70 -6.49
C LEU A 60 0.62 15.95 -5.43
N GLU A 61 0.17 16.44 -4.27
CA GLU A 61 0.99 16.57 -3.07
C GLU A 61 1.17 15.21 -2.36
N PRO A 62 2.27 14.98 -1.62
CA PRO A 62 2.46 13.77 -0.82
C PRO A 62 1.33 13.48 0.18
N SER A 63 0.60 14.50 0.64
CA SER A 63 -0.57 14.33 1.52
C SER A 63 -1.74 13.58 0.86
N ARG A 64 -1.74 13.47 -0.48
CA ARG A 64 -2.70 12.67 -1.27
C ARG A 64 -2.19 11.26 -1.56
N LEU A 65 -0.95 10.93 -1.18
CA LEU A 65 -0.35 9.62 -1.37
C LEU A 65 -0.80 8.65 -0.29
N ILE A 66 -1.25 7.47 -0.73
CA ILE A 66 -1.48 6.31 0.12
C ILE A 66 -0.54 5.21 -0.35
N VAL A 67 0.34 4.73 0.54
CA VAL A 67 1.26 3.61 0.24
C VAL A 67 0.77 2.36 0.94
N VAL A 68 0.52 1.30 0.17
CA VAL A 68 0.25 -0.04 0.70
C VAL A 68 1.55 -0.82 0.72
N HIS A 69 1.95 -1.34 1.88
CA HIS A 69 3.18 -2.11 2.03
C HIS A 69 3.06 -3.21 3.09
N ASP A 70 3.90 -4.22 3.02
CA ASP A 70 4.03 -5.27 4.02
C ASP A 70 4.70 -4.75 5.30
N GLU A 71 4.31 -5.32 6.43
CA GLU A 71 4.81 -4.91 7.74
C GLU A 71 5.12 -6.13 8.63
N LEU A 72 6.40 -6.26 9.00
CA LEU A 72 6.91 -7.37 9.81
C LEU A 72 6.48 -7.26 11.27
N ASP A 73 6.32 -6.04 11.78
CA ASP A 73 5.96 -5.81 13.18
C ASP A 73 4.45 -5.96 13.46
N ILE A 74 3.66 -6.18 12.42
CA ILE A 74 2.22 -6.44 12.52
C ILE A 74 2.00 -7.93 12.25
N PRO A 75 1.23 -8.65 13.10
CA PRO A 75 0.87 -10.04 12.85
C PRO A 75 0.25 -10.25 11.46
N PHE A 76 0.47 -11.42 10.88
CA PHE A 76 -0.21 -11.80 9.65
C PHE A 76 -1.74 -11.67 9.81
N ASP A 77 -2.44 -11.33 8.73
CA ASP A 77 -3.89 -11.11 8.72
C ASP A 77 -4.35 -9.91 9.57
N THR A 78 -3.53 -8.85 9.63
CA THR A 78 -3.88 -7.62 10.34
C THR A 78 -3.52 -6.39 9.51
N VAL A 79 -4.45 -5.44 9.42
CA VAL A 79 -4.23 -4.14 8.77
C VAL A 79 -4.08 -3.05 9.84
N ARG A 80 -3.07 -2.19 9.68
CA ARG A 80 -2.95 -0.95 10.44
C ARG A 80 -2.70 0.23 9.52
N LEU A 81 -3.18 1.39 9.95
CA LEU A 81 -3.18 2.63 9.17
C LEU A 81 -2.40 3.69 9.93
N LYS A 82 -1.55 4.42 9.22
CA LYS A 82 -0.70 5.46 9.81
C LYS A 82 -0.50 6.61 8.84
N SER A 83 -0.27 7.82 9.35
CA SER A 83 0.37 8.90 8.60
C SER A 83 1.77 9.15 9.17
N GLY A 84 2.72 9.52 8.31
CA GLY A 84 4.03 9.97 8.76
C GLY A 84 4.95 8.86 9.30
N GLY A 85 6.01 9.29 9.96
CA GLY A 85 6.96 8.43 10.68
C GLY A 85 8.09 7.84 9.83
N GLY A 86 9.05 7.20 10.51
CA GLY A 86 10.23 6.62 9.87
C GLY A 86 9.93 5.38 9.00
N PRO A 87 10.94 4.88 8.28
CA PRO A 87 10.79 3.75 7.36
C PRO A 87 10.66 2.38 8.04
N GLY A 88 10.94 2.26 9.34
CA GLY A 88 10.79 0.99 10.07
C GLY A 88 11.63 -0.17 9.50
N GLY A 89 12.77 0.12 8.88
CA GLY A 89 13.60 -0.88 8.19
C GLY A 89 13.17 -1.18 6.75
N HIS A 90 11.99 -0.74 6.31
CA HIS A 90 11.49 -1.00 4.96
C HIS A 90 12.18 -0.12 3.90
N ASN A 91 12.96 -0.74 3.01
CA ASN A 91 13.78 -0.04 2.02
C ASN A 91 12.95 0.79 1.02
N GLY A 92 11.80 0.28 0.56
CA GLY A 92 10.92 1.06 -0.34
C GLY A 92 10.31 2.29 0.29
N ILE A 93 9.82 2.20 1.54
CA ILE A 93 9.38 3.37 2.30
C ILE A 93 10.51 4.38 2.50
N ARG A 94 11.74 3.93 2.81
CA ARG A 94 12.90 4.83 2.91
C ARG A 94 13.12 5.60 1.61
N ASP A 95 13.09 4.92 0.48
CA ASP A 95 13.30 5.53 -0.83
C ASP A 95 12.16 6.49 -1.22
N ILE A 96 10.91 6.13 -0.92
CA ILE A 96 9.75 7.00 -1.13
C ILE A 96 9.84 8.27 -0.28
N ILE A 97 10.20 8.18 1.00
CA ILE A 97 10.39 9.35 1.86
C ILE A 97 11.47 10.28 1.28
N SER A 98 12.60 9.69 0.84
CA SER A 98 13.70 10.43 0.24
C SER A 98 13.27 11.18 -1.03
N ALA A 99 12.55 10.51 -1.93
CA ALA A 99 12.13 11.08 -3.21
C ALA A 99 10.94 12.05 -3.10
N ALA A 100 10.02 11.82 -2.16
CA ALA A 100 8.89 12.71 -1.89
C ALA A 100 9.29 13.94 -1.06
N GLY A 101 10.48 13.92 -0.42
CA GLY A 101 10.98 15.00 0.43
C GLY A 101 10.29 15.10 1.79
N THR A 102 9.36 14.19 2.10
CA THR A 102 8.59 14.19 3.35
C THR A 102 8.11 12.78 3.71
N PRO A 103 8.04 12.45 5.01
CA PRO A 103 7.39 11.22 5.45
C PRO A 103 5.86 11.34 5.57
N GLU A 104 5.30 12.54 5.40
CA GLU A 104 3.90 12.90 5.67
C GLU A 104 2.94 12.44 4.57
N PHE A 105 2.86 11.12 4.39
CA PHE A 105 1.88 10.42 3.56
C PHE A 105 1.25 9.27 4.34
N ILE A 106 0.08 8.83 3.87
CA ILE A 106 -0.68 7.76 4.52
C ILE A 106 -0.11 6.40 4.12
N ARG A 107 -0.11 5.47 5.07
CA ARG A 107 0.37 4.09 4.91
C ARG A 107 -0.69 3.11 5.36
N VAL A 108 -1.02 2.18 4.47
CA VAL A 108 -1.78 0.96 4.77
C VAL A 108 -0.76 -0.15 4.96
N ARG A 109 -0.54 -0.51 6.22
CA ARG A 109 0.45 -1.50 6.66
C ARG A 109 -0.25 -2.86 6.72
N VAL A 110 0.12 -3.76 5.83
CA VAL A 110 -0.41 -5.12 5.72
C VAL A 110 0.50 -6.05 6.50
N GLY A 111 0.00 -6.59 7.60
CA GLY A 111 0.78 -7.47 8.47
C GLY A 111 1.19 -8.76 7.76
N VAL A 112 2.48 -9.05 7.81
CA VAL A 112 3.07 -10.32 7.33
C VAL A 112 3.71 -11.11 8.48
N GLY A 113 3.76 -10.54 9.69
CA GLY A 113 4.40 -11.14 10.84
C GLY A 113 5.92 -11.15 10.76
N ARG A 114 6.56 -11.68 11.81
CA ARG A 114 8.02 -11.80 11.89
C ARG A 114 8.50 -13.16 11.40
N PRO A 115 9.73 -13.23 10.85
CA PRO A 115 10.36 -14.50 10.52
C PRO A 115 10.39 -15.46 11.71
N PRO A 116 10.09 -16.75 11.52
CA PRO A 116 10.24 -17.74 12.59
C PRO A 116 11.72 -18.00 12.87
N GLY A 117 12.07 -18.07 14.16
CA GLY A 117 13.42 -18.44 14.61
C GLY A 117 14.49 -17.40 14.27
N ARG A 118 15.57 -17.82 13.60
CA ARG A 118 16.75 -16.99 13.27
C ARG A 118 16.84 -16.61 11.79
N MET A 119 15.74 -16.73 11.06
CA MET A 119 15.70 -16.44 9.64
C MET A 119 15.84 -14.93 9.39
N ASP A 120 16.56 -14.58 8.32
CA ASP A 120 16.71 -13.19 7.91
C ASP A 120 15.37 -12.61 7.42
N ALA A 121 15.11 -11.35 7.75
CA ALA A 121 13.87 -10.68 7.38
C ALA A 121 13.73 -10.52 5.86
N ALA A 122 14.83 -10.29 5.13
CA ALA A 122 14.82 -10.18 3.68
C ALA A 122 14.44 -11.50 3.02
N ASP A 123 14.99 -12.62 3.52
CA ASP A 123 14.63 -13.96 3.04
C ASP A 123 13.16 -14.31 3.34
N PHE A 124 12.65 -13.83 4.48
CA PHE A 124 11.27 -14.05 4.86
C PHE A 124 10.28 -13.33 3.94
N VAL A 125 10.47 -12.05 3.65
CA VAL A 125 9.53 -11.29 2.79
C VAL A 125 9.58 -11.69 1.31
N LEU A 126 10.63 -12.40 0.89
CA LEU A 126 10.77 -12.89 -0.49
C LEU A 126 10.18 -14.29 -0.71
N ARG A 127 9.71 -14.98 0.34
CA ARG A 127 9.08 -16.30 0.20
C ARG A 127 7.66 -16.21 -0.35
N ASP A 128 7.18 -17.32 -0.89
CA ASP A 128 5.76 -17.52 -1.11
C ASP A 128 5.01 -17.74 0.20
N PHE A 129 3.79 -17.21 0.30
CA PHE A 129 2.85 -17.53 1.38
C PHE A 129 2.67 -19.05 1.53
N SER A 130 2.62 -19.52 2.78
CA SER A 130 2.31 -20.91 3.15
C SER A 130 0.87 -21.29 2.80
N GLY A 131 0.55 -22.59 2.86
CA GLY A 131 -0.81 -23.08 2.58
C GLY A 131 -1.88 -22.46 3.48
N THR A 132 -1.58 -22.24 4.76
CA THR A 132 -2.49 -21.58 5.72
C THR A 132 -2.63 -20.10 5.45
N GLU A 133 -1.53 -19.39 5.19
CA GLU A 133 -1.58 -17.95 4.83
C GLU A 133 -2.37 -17.73 3.54
N ARG A 134 -2.21 -18.58 2.53
CA ARG A 134 -2.96 -18.50 1.28
C ARG A 134 -4.47 -18.63 1.46
N GLN A 135 -4.95 -19.32 2.50
CA GLN A 135 -6.38 -19.44 2.80
C GLN A 135 -6.96 -18.15 3.36
N ALA A 136 -6.21 -17.43 4.19
CA ALA A 136 -6.61 -16.15 4.77
C ALA A 136 -6.32 -14.94 3.86
N LEU A 137 -5.36 -15.07 2.95
CA LEU A 137 -4.88 -14.00 2.08
C LEU A 137 -6.01 -13.27 1.32
N PRO A 138 -7.04 -13.92 0.74
CA PRO A 138 -8.13 -13.20 0.08
C PRO A 138 -8.84 -12.19 1.00
N ASN A 139 -9.10 -12.55 2.26
CA ASN A 139 -9.75 -11.67 3.23
C ASN A 139 -8.84 -10.51 3.59
N LEU A 140 -7.55 -10.77 3.85
CA LEU A 140 -6.55 -9.73 4.12
C LEU A 140 -6.46 -8.71 2.97
N LEU A 141 -6.52 -9.17 1.72
CA LEU A 141 -6.49 -8.29 0.55
C LEU A 141 -7.75 -7.42 0.45
N VAL A 142 -8.92 -8.00 0.76
CA VAL A 142 -10.20 -7.28 0.82
C VAL A 142 -10.16 -6.23 1.92
N ASP A 143 -9.73 -6.58 3.13
CA ASP A 143 -9.65 -5.65 4.27
C ASP A 143 -8.69 -4.49 3.99
N ALA A 144 -7.54 -4.78 3.36
CA ALA A 144 -6.59 -3.75 2.97
C ALA A 144 -7.13 -2.85 1.85
N ALA A 145 -7.91 -3.38 0.91
CA ALA A 145 -8.59 -2.61 -0.12
C ALA A 145 -9.68 -1.71 0.49
N ASP A 146 -10.54 -2.27 1.35
CA ASP A 146 -11.58 -1.54 2.08
C ASP A 146 -10.97 -0.38 2.90
N ALA A 147 -9.80 -0.60 3.50
CA ALA A 147 -9.10 0.46 4.21
C ALA A 147 -8.66 1.61 3.29
N VAL A 148 -8.15 1.32 2.09
CA VAL A 148 -7.81 2.35 1.10
C VAL A 148 -9.04 3.12 0.66
N GLU A 149 -10.15 2.42 0.39
CA GLU A 149 -11.42 3.06 0.01
C GLU A 149 -11.95 3.97 1.12
N LYS A 150 -11.93 3.50 2.37
CA LYS A 150 -12.35 4.27 3.53
C LYS A 150 -11.50 5.52 3.75
N ILE A 151 -10.18 5.42 3.54
CA ILE A 151 -9.29 6.59 3.59
C ILE A 151 -9.67 7.60 2.50
N ALA A 152 -9.97 7.12 1.29
CA ALA A 152 -10.29 7.98 0.15
C ALA A 152 -11.64 8.70 0.30
N ASP A 153 -12.66 8.02 0.83
CA ASP A 153 -14.01 8.57 1.05
C ASP A 153 -14.07 9.45 2.32
N ASP A 154 -13.61 8.93 3.46
CA ASP A 154 -13.91 9.49 4.79
C ASP A 154 -12.66 9.99 5.54
N GLY A 155 -11.47 9.79 4.99
CA GLY A 155 -10.21 10.20 5.58
C GLY A 155 -9.64 9.23 6.61
N LEU A 156 -8.39 9.49 7.02
CA LEU A 156 -7.59 8.57 7.84
C LEU A 156 -8.22 8.28 9.21
N THR A 157 -8.73 9.30 9.90
CA THR A 157 -9.27 9.13 11.27
C THR A 157 -10.46 8.19 11.30
N ALA A 158 -11.40 8.35 10.36
CA ALA A 158 -12.56 7.47 10.25
C ALA A 158 -12.14 6.03 9.90
N ALA A 159 -11.16 5.88 9.00
CA ALA A 159 -10.60 4.57 8.68
C ALA A 159 -9.91 3.92 9.90
N GLN A 160 -9.12 4.67 10.68
CA GLN A 160 -8.48 4.13 11.88
C GLN A 160 -9.49 3.64 12.91
N GLN A 161 -10.59 4.37 13.13
CA GLN A 161 -11.66 3.93 14.03
C GLN A 161 -12.27 2.60 13.60
N GLN A 162 -12.48 2.40 12.30
CA GLN A 162 -13.05 1.15 11.79
C GLN A 162 -12.06 -0.03 11.87
N PHE A 163 -10.82 0.16 11.44
CA PHE A 163 -9.85 -0.93 11.28
C PHE A 163 -8.99 -1.22 12.51
N HIS A 164 -8.97 -0.33 13.51
CA HIS A 164 -8.17 -0.53 14.75
C HIS A 164 -9.02 -0.88 15.96
N SER A 165 -10.35 -0.81 15.85
CA SER A 165 -11.23 -1.23 16.95
C SER A 165 -11.00 -2.71 17.26
N PRO A 166 -10.87 -3.09 18.54
CA PRO A 166 -10.91 -4.49 18.94
C PRO A 166 -12.24 -5.09 18.47
N ALA A 167 -12.18 -6.30 17.92
CA ALA A 167 -13.38 -7.09 17.66
C ALA A 167 -14.10 -7.45 18.97
#